data_AF-A0A6A6R971-F1
#
_entry.id   AF-A0A6A6R971-F1
#
_cell.length_a   1.000
_cell.length_b   1.000
_cell.length_c   1.000
_cell.angle_alpha   90.00
_cell.angle_beta   90.00
_cell.angle_gamma   90.00
#
_symmetry.space_group_name_H-M   'P 1'
#
loop_
_entity.id
_entity.type
_entity.pdbx_description
1 polymer ?
#
loop_
_entity_poly.entity_id
_entity_poly.type
_entity_poly.pdbx_seq_one_letter_code
_entity_poly.pdbx_strand_id
1 'polypeptide(L)'
;MQEHEQEAGPAYPQAAKDQASAEDSQSITEGLTSPVETIPDEKSDVAIDPNAPDQSRKFSKNDEIHMTAIVNGVRMKKNFTVYKSQVNWSRSYWEYQLKDSSGALYNNGAWVRERDLKTESRRR
;
A
#
# COMPACT_ATOMS: atom_id res chain seq x y z
N MET A 1 -0.07 31.95 -39.25
CA MET A 1 -0.36 30.58 -39.73
C MET A 1 -0.16 29.68 -38.51
N GLN A 2 -1.25 29.07 -38.06
CA GLN A 2 -1.30 28.20 -36.88
C GLN A 2 -1.16 26.76 -37.37
N GLU A 3 -0.13 26.07 -36.91
CA GLU A 3 0.09 24.65 -37.21
C GLU A 3 -0.36 23.86 -35.98
N HIS A 4 -1.53 23.23 -36.10
CA HIS A 4 -2.02 22.20 -35.18
C HIS A 4 -1.44 20.87 -35.63
N GLU A 5 -0.46 20.34 -34.91
CA GLU A 5 -0.08 18.92 -35.03
C GLU A 5 -0.84 18.10 -33.99
N GLN A 6 -1.78 17.31 -34.50
CA GLN A 6 -2.45 16.22 -33.81
C GLN A 6 -1.60 14.97 -34.02
N GLU A 7 -0.96 14.45 -32.96
CA GLU A 7 -0.36 13.12 -33.00
C GLU A 7 -1.14 12.11 -32.17
N ALA A 8 -1.29 10.95 -32.78
CA ALA A 8 -2.28 9.93 -32.50
C ALA A 8 -1.89 9.04 -31.32
N GLY A 9 -2.87 8.74 -30.45
CA GLY A 9 -2.72 7.73 -29.41
C GLY A 9 -2.66 6.30 -30.00
N PRO A 10 -1.88 5.38 -29.39
CA PRO A 10 -1.87 3.99 -29.82
C PRO A 10 -3.17 3.28 -29.41
N ALA A 11 -3.79 2.65 -30.40
CA ALA A 11 -4.91 1.74 -30.27
C ALA A 11 -4.47 0.46 -29.55
N TYR A 12 -5.10 0.15 -28.42
CA TYR A 12 -4.93 -1.14 -27.75
C TYR A 12 -5.84 -2.20 -28.41
N PRO A 13 -5.31 -3.35 -28.85
CA PRO A 13 -6.15 -4.45 -29.33
C PRO A 13 -6.89 -5.14 -28.18
N GLN A 14 -8.17 -5.41 -28.40
CA GLN A 14 -9.05 -6.22 -27.55
C GLN A 14 -8.54 -7.67 -27.52
N ALA A 15 -8.15 -8.17 -26.34
CA ALA A 15 -7.90 -9.59 -26.13
C ALA A 15 -9.26 -10.30 -26.00
N ALA A 16 -9.49 -11.22 -26.93
CA ALA A 16 -10.69 -12.03 -27.08
C ALA A 16 -10.84 -13.08 -25.98
N LYS A 17 -12.10 -13.46 -25.76
CA LYS A 17 -12.56 -14.63 -25.02
C LYS A 17 -12.15 -15.89 -25.78
N ASP A 18 -11.61 -16.89 -25.09
CA ASP A 18 -11.68 -18.27 -25.54
C ASP A 18 -12.20 -19.17 -24.42
N GLN A 19 -13.38 -19.72 -24.70
CA GLN A 19 -13.96 -20.90 -24.07
C GLN A 19 -13.22 -22.13 -24.62
N ALA A 20 -12.76 -23.02 -23.75
CA ALA A 20 -12.46 -24.39 -24.12
C ALA A 20 -12.99 -25.32 -23.03
N SER A 21 -14.12 -25.96 -23.35
CA SER A 21 -14.57 -27.20 -22.72
C SER A 21 -13.71 -28.34 -23.24
N ALA A 22 -13.26 -29.22 -22.36
CA ALA A 22 -12.93 -30.60 -22.70
C ALA A 22 -13.15 -31.45 -21.45
N GLU A 23 -14.18 -32.29 -21.56
CA GLU A 23 -14.50 -33.41 -20.70
C GLU A 23 -13.39 -34.45 -20.83
N ASP A 24 -12.87 -34.97 -19.72
CA ASP A 24 -12.39 -36.35 -19.72
C ASP A 24 -12.67 -37.01 -18.38
N SER A 25 -13.29 -38.18 -18.50
CA SER A 25 -13.86 -38.98 -17.43
C SER A 25 -12.84 -40.02 -17.00
N GLN A 26 -12.47 -40.03 -15.72
CA GLN A 26 -11.90 -41.23 -15.10
C GLN A 26 -12.58 -41.51 -13.76
N SER A 27 -13.36 -42.58 -13.79
CA SER A 27 -13.98 -43.26 -12.67
C SER A 27 -12.93 -44.00 -11.84
N ILE A 28 -12.84 -43.68 -10.55
CA ILE A 28 -12.26 -44.55 -9.52
C ILE A 28 -13.17 -44.49 -8.29
N THR A 29 -14.01 -45.51 -8.17
CA THR A 29 -14.68 -45.93 -6.95
C THR A 29 -13.67 -46.58 -6.03
N GLU A 30 -13.39 -46.03 -4.84
CA GLU A 30 -13.14 -46.77 -3.58
C GLU A 30 -13.37 -45.83 -2.39
N GLY A 31 -14.14 -46.29 -1.41
CA GLY A 31 -14.65 -45.49 -0.30
C GLY A 31 -13.57 -45.11 0.73
N LEU A 32 -13.47 -43.80 0.99
CA LEU A 32 -13.06 -43.27 2.29
C LEU A 32 -14.18 -42.34 2.78
N THR A 33 -14.88 -42.76 3.82
CA THR A 33 -15.73 -41.89 4.64
C THR A 33 -14.83 -40.92 5.39
N SER A 34 -14.45 -39.83 4.72
CA SER A 34 -13.90 -38.65 5.37
C SER A 34 -15.03 -37.98 6.16
N PRO A 35 -14.84 -37.63 7.44
CA PRO A 35 -15.84 -36.83 8.15
C PRO A 35 -16.06 -35.56 7.32
N VAL A 36 -17.34 -35.19 7.13
CA VAL A 36 -17.73 -33.91 6.52
C VAL A 36 -17.11 -32.83 7.39
N GLU A 37 -15.93 -32.37 6.99
CA GLU A 37 -15.23 -31.26 7.57
C GLU A 37 -16.02 -30.03 7.11
N THR A 38 -17.05 -29.69 7.89
CA THR A 38 -17.79 -28.45 7.75
C THR A 38 -16.78 -27.33 7.94
N ILE A 39 -16.18 -26.87 6.84
CA ILE A 39 -15.37 -25.66 6.82
C ILE A 39 -16.31 -24.57 7.34
N PRO A 40 -16.06 -23.98 8.52
CA PRO A 40 -16.87 -22.87 8.96
C PRO A 40 -16.74 -21.76 7.90
N ASP A 41 -17.85 -21.39 7.28
CA ASP A 41 -17.97 -20.24 6.36
C ASP A 41 -17.82 -18.89 7.10
N GLU A 42 -17.39 -18.96 8.35
CA GLU A 42 -17.17 -17.83 9.22
C GLU A 42 -15.77 -17.30 8.94
N LYS A 43 -15.72 -16.25 8.11
CA LYS A 43 -14.51 -15.43 8.00
C LYS A 43 -14.15 -14.99 9.40
N SER A 44 -12.96 -15.36 9.88
CA SER A 44 -12.45 -14.90 11.15
C SER A 44 -12.50 -13.37 11.17
N ASP A 45 -13.50 -12.80 11.84
CA ASP A 45 -13.64 -11.36 11.94
C ASP A 45 -12.48 -10.87 12.81
N VAL A 46 -11.63 -10.03 12.24
CA VAL A 46 -10.52 -9.44 12.97
C VAL A 46 -11.11 -8.32 13.82
N ALA A 47 -11.56 -8.67 15.02
CA ALA A 47 -12.04 -7.71 16.00
C ALA A 47 -10.89 -6.72 16.31
N ILE A 48 -11.08 -5.47 15.89
CA ILE A 48 -10.19 -4.38 16.26
C ILE A 48 -10.47 -4.06 17.73
N ASP A 49 -9.53 -4.39 18.62
CA ASP A 49 -9.65 -4.07 20.04
C ASP A 49 -9.68 -2.54 20.23
N PRO A 50 -10.80 -1.96 20.69
CA PRO A 50 -10.88 -0.51 20.95
C PRO A 50 -10.01 -0.08 22.13
N ASN A 51 -9.54 -1.01 22.96
CA ASN A 51 -8.60 -0.77 24.06
C ASN A 51 -7.15 -1.12 23.70
N ALA A 52 -6.86 -1.36 22.42
CA ALA A 52 -5.49 -1.60 21.98
C ALA A 52 -4.59 -0.47 22.49
N PRO A 53 -3.44 -0.79 23.12
CA PRO A 53 -2.55 0.22 23.68
C PRO A 53 -2.19 1.21 22.57
N ASP A 54 -2.42 2.49 22.88
CA ASP A 54 -2.19 3.59 21.96
C ASP A 54 -0.77 3.47 21.40
N GLN A 55 -0.65 3.24 20.09
CA GLN A 55 0.66 3.01 19.47
C GLN A 55 1.52 4.22 19.78
N SER A 56 2.65 4.03 20.46
CA SER A 56 3.49 5.16 20.85
C SER A 56 4.06 5.82 19.59
N ARG A 57 3.84 7.14 19.48
CA ARG A 57 4.31 7.93 18.36
C ARG A 57 5.85 7.88 18.28
N LYS A 58 6.42 7.38 17.18
CA LYS A 58 7.88 7.28 17.05
C LYS A 58 8.57 8.60 16.69
N PHE A 59 7.87 9.46 15.94
CA PHE A 59 8.45 10.71 15.43
C PHE A 59 7.69 11.91 15.97
N SER A 60 8.41 12.99 16.25
CA SER A 60 7.87 14.26 16.71
C SER A 60 7.97 15.33 15.62
N LYS A 61 7.24 16.43 15.81
CA LYS A 61 7.31 17.57 14.90
C LYS A 61 8.75 18.11 14.86
N ASN A 62 9.21 18.43 13.66
CA ASN A 62 10.56 18.85 13.32
C ASN A 62 11.65 17.76 13.37
N ASP A 63 11.29 16.49 13.59
CA ASP A 63 12.26 15.41 13.47
C ASP A 63 12.71 15.24 12.01
N GLU A 64 14.01 15.02 11.84
CA GLU A 64 14.63 14.67 10.57
C GLU A 64 14.52 13.17 10.35
N ILE A 65 13.90 12.80 9.24
CA ILE A 65 13.64 11.43 8.85
C ILE A 65 14.00 11.24 7.39
N HIS A 66 14.02 10.00 6.95
CA HIS A 66 14.16 9.67 5.55
C HIS A 66 13.21 8.55 5.15
N MET A 67 12.87 8.51 3.86
CA MET A 67 12.17 7.39 3.26
C MET A 67 12.72 7.12 1.86
N THR A 68 12.28 6.00 1.28
CA THR A 68 12.51 5.75 -0.15
C THR A 68 11.36 6.37 -0.94
N ALA A 69 11.67 7.30 -1.83
CA ALA A 69 10.72 7.89 -2.77
C ALA A 69 11.05 7.46 -4.20
N ILE A 70 10.03 7.32 -5.04
CA ILE A 70 10.19 7.10 -6.48
C ILE A 70 10.14 8.45 -7.16
N VAL A 71 11.25 8.87 -7.77
CA VAL A 71 11.36 10.11 -8.53
C VAL A 71 11.76 9.73 -9.94
N ASN A 72 10.94 10.07 -10.93
CA ASN A 72 11.17 9.74 -12.35
C ASN A 72 11.45 8.24 -12.58
N GLY A 73 10.70 7.36 -11.91
CA GLY A 73 10.86 5.90 -12.02
C GLY A 73 12.04 5.31 -11.23
N VAL A 74 12.89 6.15 -10.64
CA VAL A 74 14.05 5.70 -9.85
C VAL A 74 13.74 5.78 -8.36
N ARG A 75 13.99 4.69 -7.64
CA ARG A 75 13.90 4.65 -6.17
C ARG A 75 15.14 5.33 -5.57
N MET A 76 14.93 6.39 -4.80
CA MET A 76 16.00 7.10 -4.10
C MET A 76 15.63 7.37 -2.65
N LYS A 77 16.65 7.40 -1.79
CA LYS A 77 16.49 7.86 -0.41
C LYS A 77 16.36 9.38 -0.42
N LYS A 78 15.31 9.90 0.21
CA LYS A 78 15.10 11.33 0.39
C LYS A 78 14.87 11.66 1.85
N ASN A 79 15.52 12.73 2.31
CA ASN A 79 15.41 13.24 3.66
C ASN A 79 14.23 14.23 3.73
N PHE A 80 13.52 14.22 4.86
CA PHE A 80 12.34 15.02 5.11
C PHE A 80 12.29 15.45 6.58
N THR A 81 11.56 16.51 6.85
CA THR A 81 11.26 16.98 8.20
C THR A 81 9.78 16.77 8.50
N VAL A 82 9.46 16.22 9.67
CA VAL A 82 8.08 16.02 10.10
C VAL A 82 7.40 17.38 10.34
N TYR A 83 6.32 17.67 9.63
CA TYR A 83 5.56 18.91 9.80
C TYR A 83 4.37 18.76 10.75
N LYS A 84 3.56 17.72 10.53
CA LYS A 84 2.38 17.38 11.33
C LYS A 84 2.31 15.86 11.49
N SER A 85 1.67 15.45 12.57
CA SER A 85 1.40 14.05 12.91
C SER A 85 -0.08 13.92 13.25
N GLN A 86 -0.73 12.86 12.81
CA GLN A 86 -2.10 12.53 13.17
C GLN A 86 -2.22 11.02 13.43
N VAL A 87 -3.17 10.63 14.26
CA VAL A 87 -3.53 9.23 14.44
C VAL A 87 -4.70 8.88 13.51
N ASN A 88 -4.58 7.78 12.80
CA ASN A 88 -5.67 7.20 12.03
C ASN A 88 -6.45 6.25 12.94
N TRP A 89 -7.49 6.75 13.60
CA TRP A 89 -8.30 6.00 14.57
C TRP A 89 -8.93 4.73 14.01
N SER A 90 -9.28 4.71 12.72
CA SER A 90 -9.90 3.53 12.09
C SER A 90 -8.93 2.36 11.94
N ARG A 91 -7.63 2.62 11.88
CA ARG A 91 -6.59 1.61 11.61
C ARG A 91 -5.47 1.61 12.64
N SER A 92 -5.63 2.38 13.72
CA SER A 92 -4.74 2.51 14.87
C SER A 92 -3.27 2.70 14.52
N TYR A 93 -2.95 3.56 13.55
CA TYR A 93 -1.56 3.89 13.20
C TYR A 93 -1.33 5.40 13.06
N TRP A 94 -0.08 5.82 13.23
CA TRP A 94 0.35 7.20 13.03
C TRP A 94 0.67 7.51 11.56
N GLU A 95 0.20 8.67 11.12
CA GLU A 95 0.52 9.25 9.83
C GLU A 95 1.18 10.62 10.02
N TYR A 96 2.06 10.97 9.09
CA TYR A 96 2.87 12.18 9.15
C TYR A 96 2.79 12.94 7.83
N GLN A 97 2.62 14.25 7.92
CA GLN A 97 2.89 15.16 6.82
C GLN A 97 4.34 15.59 6.89
N LEU A 98 4.98 15.60 5.73
CA LEU A 98 6.41 15.81 5.61
C LEU A 98 6.72 17.06 4.81
N LYS A 99 7.83 17.70 5.16
CA LYS A 99 8.42 18.81 4.43
C LYS A 99 9.76 18.40 3.85
N ASP A 100 10.02 18.85 2.64
CA ASP A 100 11.33 18.76 2.02
C ASP A 100 12.29 19.82 2.62
N SER A 101 13.57 19.74 2.28
CA SER A 101 14.57 20.74 2.66
C SER A 101 14.24 22.16 2.16
N SER A 102 13.48 22.27 1.06
CA SER A 102 12.95 23.52 0.54
C SER A 102 11.76 24.09 1.33
N GLY A 103 11.25 23.36 2.32
CA GLY A 103 10.07 23.71 3.10
C GLY A 103 8.73 23.37 2.43
N ALA A 104 8.75 22.87 1.19
CA ALA A 104 7.55 22.40 0.49
C ALA A 104 7.01 21.10 1.10
N LEU A 105 5.67 20.95 1.11
CA LEU A 105 5.05 19.71 1.57
C LEU A 105 5.25 18.59 0.57
N TYR A 106 5.62 17.41 1.05
CA TYR A 106 5.75 16.22 0.23
C TYR A 106 4.41 15.85 -0.42
N ASN A 107 4.44 15.63 -1.74
CA ASN A 107 3.28 15.22 -2.55
C ASN A 107 2.01 16.03 -2.22
N ASN A 108 2.12 17.37 -2.20
CA ASN A 108 1.04 18.31 -1.88
C ASN A 108 0.41 18.11 -0.49
N GLY A 109 1.18 17.62 0.49
CA GLY A 109 0.69 17.39 1.86
C GLY A 109 0.12 15.99 2.08
N ALA A 110 0.57 15.01 1.30
CA ALA A 110 0.20 13.62 1.52
C ALA A 110 0.60 13.14 2.92
N TRP A 111 -0.26 12.28 3.48
CA TRP A 111 -0.03 11.62 4.75
C TRP A 111 0.73 10.32 4.52
N VAL A 112 1.89 10.18 5.16
CA VAL A 112 2.75 9.01 5.03
C VAL A 112 2.74 8.23 6.35
N ARG A 113 2.65 6.91 6.27
CA ARG A 113 2.57 6.04 7.45
C ARG A 113 3.91 5.94 8.15
N GLU A 114 3.87 5.81 9.47
CA GLU A 114 5.05 5.65 10.30
C GLU A 114 6.03 4.57 9.82
N ARG A 115 5.50 3.42 9.37
CA ARG A 115 6.30 2.27 8.94
C ARG A 115 7.20 2.53 7.72
N ASP A 116 6.82 3.51 6.90
CA ASP A 116 7.53 3.85 5.67
C ASP A 116 8.66 4.86 5.95
N LEU A 117 8.71 5.39 7.17
CA LEU A 117 9.66 6.39 7.64
C LEU A 117 10.80 5.74 8.43
N LYS A 118 12.00 6.27 8.30
CA LYS A 118 13.18 5.83 9.05
C LYS A 118 13.88 7.04 9.66
N THR A 119 14.26 6.93 10.93
CA THR A 119 15.08 7.95 11.59
C THR A 119 16.42 8.05 10.86
N GLU A 120 16.90 9.27 10.61
CA GLU A 120 18.29 9.45 10.22
C GLU A 120 19.17 9.03 11.39
N SER A 121 19.79 7.85 11.32
CA SER A 121 20.68 7.39 12.37
C SER A 121 21.85 8.36 12.44
N ARG A 122 21.86 9.22 13.45
CA ARG A 122 23.01 10.07 13.77
C ARG A 122 24.13 9.11 14.20
N ARG A 123 25.03 8.76 13.27
CA ARG A 123 26.27 8.07 13.62
C ARG A 123 26.97 8.97 14.64
N ARG A 124 27.04 8.51 15.89
CA ARG A 124 27.83 9.11 16.95
C ARG A 124 29.29 8.71 16.79
#